data_AF-A0A0B7KPK9-F1
#
_entry.id   AF-A0A0B7KPK9-F1
#
_cell.length_a   1.000
_cell.length_b   1.000
_cell.length_c   1.000
_cell.angle_alpha   90.00
_cell.angle_beta   90.00
_cell.angle_gamma   90.00
#
_symmetry.space_group_name_H-M   'P 1'
#
loop_
_entity.id
_entity.type
_entity.pdbx_description
1 polymer ?
#
loop_
_entity_poly.entity_id
_entity_poly.type
_entity_poly.pdbx_seq_one_letter_code
_entity_poly.pdbx_strand_id
1 'polypeptide(L)'
;MKFSITLSIVSLGLLVAGQQGETIHCGGRLPSCPLDYKCVPDSPKCTDTRSCAGHCEFIRKYSDCGGNRITPKNCPSGSRCYPDPRVPGADSNMPGICIPNNQPQCHGFIGLSCPSGLTCYDVPEDGCDPQNGGADCIGVCL
;
A
#
# COMPACT_ATOMS: atom_id res chain seq x y z
N MET A 1 -26.32 -20.81 -59.70
CA MET A 1 -26.41 -20.88 -58.23
C MET A 1 -25.12 -20.27 -57.68
N LYS A 2 -25.15 -19.04 -57.17
CA LYS A 2 -23.98 -18.36 -56.56
C LYS A 2 -24.24 -18.26 -55.05
N PHE A 3 -23.45 -19.00 -54.27
CA PHE A 3 -23.54 -19.02 -52.80
C PHE A 3 -22.79 -17.81 -52.22
N SER A 4 -23.50 -17.00 -51.44
CA SER A 4 -22.92 -15.99 -50.55
C SER A 4 -22.15 -16.68 -49.41
N ILE A 5 -20.91 -16.26 -49.16
CA ILE A 5 -20.16 -16.60 -47.95
C ILE A 5 -19.98 -15.30 -47.17
N THR A 6 -20.83 -15.08 -46.16
CA THR A 6 -20.67 -14.01 -45.19
C THR A 6 -19.67 -14.45 -44.12
N LEU A 7 -18.52 -13.77 -44.07
CA LEU A 7 -17.47 -14.01 -43.08
C LEU A 7 -17.79 -13.21 -41.80
N SER A 8 -18.37 -13.86 -40.80
CA SER A 8 -18.62 -13.25 -39.49
C SER A 8 -17.34 -13.27 -38.66
N ILE A 9 -16.72 -12.11 -38.49
CA ILE A 9 -15.56 -11.91 -37.62
C ILE A 9 -16.08 -11.86 -36.17
N VAL A 10 -15.85 -12.91 -35.40
CA VAL A 10 -16.13 -12.95 -33.97
C VAL A 10 -14.97 -12.25 -33.26
N SER A 11 -15.19 -10.99 -32.85
CA SER A 11 -14.23 -10.24 -32.04
C SER A 11 -14.14 -10.87 -30.64
N LEU A 12 -13.10 -11.65 -30.41
CA LEU A 12 -12.78 -12.22 -29.11
C LEU A 12 -12.25 -11.09 -28.20
N GLY A 13 -13.11 -10.57 -27.32
CA GLY A 13 -12.73 -9.56 -26.35
C GLY A 13 -11.69 -10.11 -25.36
N LEU A 14 -10.51 -9.49 -25.30
CA LEU A 14 -9.54 -9.73 -24.24
C LEU A 14 -10.11 -9.21 -22.91
N LEU A 15 -10.33 -10.11 -21.96
CA LEU A 15 -10.57 -9.75 -20.56
C LEU A 15 -9.23 -9.38 -19.93
N VAL A 16 -9.05 -8.10 -19.57
CA VAL A 16 -7.96 -7.66 -18.70
C VAL A 16 -8.34 -8.05 -17.27
N ALA A 17 -7.58 -8.97 -16.67
CA ALA A 17 -7.71 -9.28 -15.25
C ALA A 17 -7.25 -8.07 -14.43
N GLY A 18 -8.14 -7.52 -13.61
CA GLY A 18 -7.78 -6.45 -12.66
C GLY A 18 -6.76 -6.95 -11.66
N GLN A 19 -5.67 -6.19 -11.47
CA GLN A 19 -4.64 -6.49 -10.48
C GLN A 19 -5.22 -6.30 -9.07
N GLN A 20 -5.47 -7.41 -8.39
CA GLN A 20 -5.75 -7.44 -6.96
C GLN A 20 -4.42 -7.22 -6.23
N GLY A 21 -4.41 -6.37 -5.18
CA GLY A 21 -3.21 -6.10 -4.38
C GLY A 21 -2.51 -7.39 -3.99
N GLU A 22 -1.30 -7.58 -4.49
CA GLU A 22 -0.57 -8.85 -4.40
C GLU A 22 -0.07 -9.03 -2.96
N THR A 23 -0.66 -9.98 -2.24
CA THR A 23 -0.17 -10.36 -0.90
C THR A 23 1.24 -10.94 -1.05
N ILE A 24 2.24 -10.27 -0.47
CA ILE A 24 3.62 -10.76 -0.49
C ILE A 24 3.73 -11.95 0.45
N HIS A 25 4.08 -13.13 -0.08
CA HIS A 25 4.25 -14.33 0.71
C HIS A 25 5.67 -14.46 1.28
N CYS A 26 5.78 -15.12 2.43
CA CYS A 26 7.03 -15.35 3.15
C CYS A 26 7.03 -16.71 3.85
N GLY A 27 8.17 -17.08 4.44
CA GLY A 27 8.31 -18.28 5.23
C GLY A 27 8.54 -19.57 4.44
N GLY A 28 8.94 -20.63 5.13
CA GLY A 28 9.43 -21.85 4.50
C GLY A 28 10.70 -21.57 3.69
N ARG A 29 10.61 -21.79 2.36
CA ARG A 29 11.70 -21.49 1.40
C ARG A 29 11.50 -20.16 0.67
N LEU A 30 10.49 -19.39 1.02
CA LEU A 30 10.22 -18.08 0.42
C LEU A 30 11.13 -17.00 1.03
N PRO A 31 11.39 -15.90 0.30
CA PRO A 31 12.19 -14.79 0.79
C PRO A 31 11.61 -14.16 2.06
N SER A 32 12.47 -13.44 2.78
CA SER A 32 12.05 -12.59 3.89
C SER A 32 11.28 -11.38 3.39
N CYS A 33 10.42 -10.84 4.24
CA CYS A 33 9.64 -9.66 3.93
C CYS A 33 10.53 -8.40 3.79
N PRO A 34 10.04 -7.35 3.10
CA PRO A 34 10.70 -6.05 3.06
C PRO A 34 10.84 -5.42 4.48
N LEU A 35 11.66 -4.38 4.60
CA LEU A 35 12.09 -3.83 5.91
C LEU A 35 10.95 -3.47 6.87
N ASP A 36 9.81 -2.95 6.38
CA ASP A 36 8.66 -2.54 7.22
C ASP A 36 7.61 -3.62 7.41
N TYR A 37 7.94 -4.84 7.03
CA TYR A 37 7.04 -5.97 7.07
C TYR A 37 7.57 -7.06 7.99
N LYS A 38 6.64 -7.72 8.67
CA LYS A 38 6.90 -8.94 9.40
C LYS A 38 6.23 -10.11 8.69
N CYS A 39 6.88 -11.26 8.74
CA CYS A 39 6.27 -12.49 8.27
C CYS A 39 5.28 -13.01 9.33
N VAL A 40 4.00 -13.11 8.98
CA VAL A 40 2.94 -13.65 9.82
C VAL A 40 2.58 -15.04 9.30
N PRO A 41 2.60 -16.11 10.13
CA PRO A 41 2.20 -17.45 9.70
C PRO A 41 0.75 -17.49 9.23
N ASP A 42 0.48 -18.20 8.12
CA ASP A 42 -0.88 -18.36 7.59
C ASP A 42 -1.74 -19.29 8.47
N SER A 43 -1.09 -20.14 9.27
CA SER A 43 -1.75 -21.07 10.18
C SER A 43 -1.38 -20.78 11.63
N PRO A 44 -2.36 -20.65 12.54
CA PRO A 44 -2.09 -20.48 13.97
C PRO A 44 -1.43 -21.72 14.60
N LYS A 45 -1.49 -22.87 13.92
CA LYS A 45 -0.80 -24.10 14.36
C LYS A 45 0.69 -24.07 14.05
N CYS A 46 1.16 -23.10 13.27
CA CYS A 46 2.57 -22.98 12.94
C CYS A 46 3.24 -21.89 13.76
N THR A 47 4.22 -22.30 14.56
CA THR A 47 5.04 -21.42 15.39
C THR A 47 6.41 -21.11 14.79
N ASP A 48 6.80 -21.78 13.69
CA ASP A 48 8.09 -21.60 13.00
C ASP A 48 7.91 -21.22 11.52
N THR A 49 8.15 -19.95 11.21
CA THR A 49 8.10 -19.40 9.85
C THR A 49 9.26 -19.86 8.96
N ARG A 50 10.28 -20.54 9.48
CA ARG A 50 11.34 -21.16 8.64
C ARG A 50 10.84 -22.41 7.91
N SER A 51 9.76 -23.00 8.39
CA SER A 51 9.20 -24.24 7.87
C SER A 51 7.84 -24.04 7.20
N CYS A 52 7.07 -23.04 7.65
CA CYS A 52 5.71 -22.79 7.17
C CYS A 52 5.58 -21.56 6.30
N ALA A 53 4.58 -21.59 5.43
CA ALA A 53 4.12 -20.43 4.69
C ALA A 53 3.53 -19.36 5.62
N GLY A 54 3.70 -18.13 5.19
CA GLY A 54 3.13 -16.94 5.78
C GLY A 54 2.95 -15.84 4.73
N HIS A 55 2.50 -14.69 5.21
CA HIS A 55 2.40 -13.47 4.42
C HIS A 55 3.03 -12.30 5.16
N CYS A 56 3.45 -11.31 4.40
CA CYS A 56 4.05 -10.09 4.90
C CYS A 56 2.95 -9.12 5.30
N GLU A 57 2.93 -8.73 6.57
CA GLU A 57 2.10 -7.64 7.07
C GLU A 57 3.00 -6.48 7.52
N PHE A 58 2.50 -5.24 7.39
CA PHE A 58 3.17 -4.09 7.98
C PHE A 58 3.42 -4.30 9.49
N ILE A 59 4.64 -4.00 9.93
CA ILE A 59 5.03 -4.08 11.34
C ILE A 59 4.17 -3.12 12.17
N ARG A 60 4.00 -1.88 11.69
CA ARG A 60 3.17 -0.87 12.32
C ARG A 60 1.77 -0.83 11.72
N LYS A 61 0.76 -0.94 12.60
CA LYS A 61 -0.65 -0.91 12.24
C LYS A 61 -1.23 0.45 12.60
N TYR A 62 -1.96 1.04 11.67
CA TYR A 62 -2.69 2.29 11.83
C TYR A 62 -4.18 2.01 11.64
N SER A 63 -5.05 2.76 12.32
CA SER A 63 -6.49 2.65 12.09
C SER A 63 -6.83 3.12 10.69
N ASP A 64 -7.72 2.41 10.01
CA ASP A 64 -8.26 2.84 8.73
C ASP A 64 -9.20 4.05 8.88
N CYS A 65 -9.29 4.86 7.83
CA CYS A 65 -10.15 6.04 7.75
C CYS A 65 -10.62 6.32 6.32
N GLY A 66 -11.63 7.17 6.17
CA GLY A 66 -12.12 7.60 4.86
C GLY A 66 -12.61 6.44 3.99
N GLY A 67 -12.27 6.50 2.69
CA GLY A 67 -12.67 5.58 1.64
C GLY A 67 -14.13 5.75 1.17
N ASN A 68 -14.48 5.10 0.06
CA ASN A 68 -15.83 5.07 -0.50
C ASN A 68 -16.78 4.18 0.32
N ARG A 69 -17.13 4.62 1.53
CA ARG A 69 -18.04 3.93 2.45
C ARG A 69 -19.31 4.75 2.66
N ILE A 70 -20.44 4.08 2.92
CA ILE A 70 -21.72 4.73 3.28
C ILE A 70 -21.53 5.66 4.50
N THR A 71 -20.69 5.24 5.45
CA THR A 71 -20.29 6.05 6.60
C THR A 71 -18.76 6.08 6.67
N PRO A 72 -18.12 7.17 6.21
CA PRO A 72 -16.67 7.31 6.31
C PRO A 72 -16.21 7.25 7.76
N LYS A 73 -15.16 6.46 8.02
CA LYS A 73 -14.59 6.35 9.36
C LYS A 73 -13.67 7.55 9.61
N ASN A 74 -13.92 8.27 10.69
CA ASN A 74 -13.08 9.39 11.13
C ASN A 74 -11.92 8.89 12.00
N CYS A 75 -10.82 9.63 11.95
CA CYS A 75 -9.68 9.40 12.82
C CYS A 75 -9.93 9.90 14.25
N PRO A 76 -9.32 9.28 15.27
CA PRO A 76 -9.37 9.80 16.63
C PRO A 76 -8.66 11.16 16.73
N SER A 77 -8.99 11.92 17.77
CA SER A 77 -8.37 13.22 18.07
C SER A 77 -6.84 13.11 18.11
N GLY A 78 -6.16 14.08 17.50
CA GLY A 78 -4.70 14.11 17.41
C GLY A 78 -4.11 13.29 16.24
N SER A 79 -4.95 12.80 15.32
CA SER A 79 -4.51 12.17 14.09
C SER A 79 -5.30 12.67 12.88
N ARG A 80 -4.72 12.55 11.69
CA ARG A 80 -5.33 12.95 10.43
C ARG A 80 -5.37 11.77 9.46
N CYS A 81 -6.42 11.73 8.65
CA CYS A 81 -6.58 10.72 7.62
C CYS A 81 -5.76 11.09 6.38
N TYR A 82 -4.97 10.15 5.87
CA TYR A 82 -4.28 10.25 4.59
C TYR A 82 -4.45 8.96 3.80
N PRO A 83 -4.40 8.99 2.45
CA PRO A 83 -4.13 7.78 1.68
C PRO A 83 -2.89 7.08 2.24
N ASP A 84 -2.87 5.75 2.30
CA ASP A 84 -1.74 5.03 2.90
C ASP A 84 -0.48 5.19 2.02
N PRO A 85 0.53 5.96 2.45
CA PRO A 85 1.70 6.23 1.61
C PRO A 85 2.60 5.02 1.43
N ARG A 86 2.34 3.94 2.17
CA ARG A 86 3.05 2.66 2.05
C ARG A 86 2.50 1.81 0.91
N VAL A 87 1.36 2.22 0.32
CA VAL A 87 0.72 1.55 -0.80
C VAL A 87 0.82 2.45 -2.04
N PRO A 88 1.70 2.14 -3.00
CA PRO A 88 1.82 2.92 -4.23
C PRO A 88 0.49 3.00 -4.98
N GLY A 89 0.08 4.22 -5.36
CA GLY A 89 -1.18 4.45 -6.08
C GLY A 89 -2.43 4.40 -5.20
N ALA A 90 -2.30 4.42 -3.88
CA ALA A 90 -3.44 4.62 -2.99
C ALA A 90 -4.11 5.97 -3.30
N ASP A 91 -5.43 5.93 -3.51
CA ASP A 91 -6.26 7.08 -3.83
C ASP A 91 -7.47 7.18 -2.87
N SER A 92 -8.35 8.15 -3.10
CA SER A 92 -9.56 8.37 -2.30
C SER A 92 -10.59 7.23 -2.40
N ASN A 93 -10.45 6.31 -3.35
CA ASN A 93 -11.32 5.13 -3.47
C ASN A 93 -10.91 4.02 -2.49
N MET A 94 -9.67 4.05 -2.00
CA MET A 94 -9.16 3.13 -0.99
C MET A 94 -9.29 3.73 0.42
N PRO A 95 -9.46 2.90 1.47
CA PRO A 95 -9.32 3.37 2.84
C PRO A 95 -7.92 3.93 3.06
N GLY A 96 -7.85 5.10 3.69
CA GLY A 96 -6.60 5.68 4.18
C GLY A 96 -6.23 5.14 5.55
N ILE A 97 -5.17 5.71 6.12
CA ILE A 97 -4.72 5.45 7.50
C ILE A 97 -4.72 6.72 8.35
N CYS A 98 -5.01 6.56 9.65
CA CYS A 98 -4.91 7.63 10.63
C CYS A 98 -3.48 7.78 11.12
N ILE A 99 -2.81 8.83 10.66
CA ILE A 99 -1.44 9.16 11.06
C ILE A 99 -1.48 10.18 12.20
N PRO A 100 -0.84 9.92 13.36
CA PRO A 100 -0.73 10.89 14.44
C PRO A 100 -0.10 12.21 14.00
N ASN A 101 -0.59 13.34 14.50
CA ASN A 101 -0.06 14.66 14.13
C ASN A 101 1.37 14.91 14.64
N ASN A 102 1.84 14.10 15.59
CA ASN A 102 3.19 14.14 16.16
C ASN A 102 4.11 13.05 15.58
N GLN A 103 3.73 12.40 14.48
CA GLN A 103 4.57 11.42 13.81
C GLN A 103 5.87 12.09 13.32
N PRO A 104 7.05 11.49 13.50
CA PRO A 104 8.30 12.08 13.04
C PRO A 104 8.29 12.32 11.53
N GLN A 105 8.85 13.44 11.11
CA GLN A 105 9.03 13.81 9.72
C GLN A 105 10.42 13.40 9.23
N CYS A 106 10.55 13.18 7.94
CA CYS A 106 11.79 12.84 7.27
C CYS A 106 11.92 13.58 5.93
N HIS A 107 13.12 13.55 5.35
CA HIS A 107 13.51 14.36 4.20
C HIS A 107 13.31 15.87 4.46
N GLY A 108 12.75 16.59 3.48
CA GLY A 108 12.75 18.04 3.42
C GLY A 108 14.14 18.65 3.21
N PHE A 109 14.18 19.97 3.11
CA PHE A 109 15.40 20.76 2.86
C PHE A 109 16.56 20.47 3.85
N ILE A 110 16.23 20.04 5.07
CA ILE A 110 17.19 19.73 6.13
C ILE A 110 17.65 18.27 6.15
N GLY A 111 17.07 17.40 5.31
CA GLY A 111 17.49 16.00 5.14
C GLY A 111 17.29 15.13 6.39
N LEU A 112 16.13 15.24 7.05
CA LEU A 112 15.87 14.47 8.27
C LEU A 112 15.78 12.97 7.99
N SER A 113 16.46 12.18 8.80
CA SER A 113 16.34 10.72 8.80
C SER A 113 15.34 10.25 9.84
N CYS A 114 14.65 9.17 9.55
CA CYS A 114 13.73 8.56 10.50
C CYS A 114 14.46 7.92 11.70
N PRO A 115 13.87 7.98 12.90
CA PRO A 115 14.30 7.18 14.05
C PRO A 115 14.41 5.69 13.70
N SER A 116 15.25 4.97 14.44
CA SER A 116 15.49 3.54 14.21
C SER A 116 14.20 2.73 14.18
N GLY A 117 14.08 1.90 13.14
CA GLY A 117 12.94 1.02 12.93
C GLY A 117 11.77 1.68 12.22
N LEU A 118 11.82 2.97 11.91
CA LEU A 118 10.85 3.66 11.05
C LEU A 118 11.38 3.82 9.62
N THR A 119 10.48 3.80 8.65
CA THR A 119 10.81 4.06 7.24
C THR A 119 10.13 5.33 6.78
N CYS A 120 10.85 6.09 5.96
CA CYS A 120 10.33 7.32 5.43
C CYS A 120 9.43 7.06 4.23
N TYR A 121 8.22 7.60 4.27
CA TYR A 121 7.26 7.58 3.19
C TYR A 121 6.84 9.00 2.82
N ASP A 122 6.74 9.29 1.53
CA ASP A 122 6.26 10.60 1.08
C ASP A 122 4.76 10.73 1.39
N VAL A 123 4.36 11.87 1.95
CA VAL A 123 2.95 12.11 2.29
C VAL A 123 2.18 12.43 1.01
N PRO A 124 1.08 11.74 0.70
CA PRO A 124 0.26 12.05 -0.46
C PRO A 124 -0.51 13.35 -0.20
N GLU A 125 -0.70 14.17 -1.22
CA GLU A 125 -1.55 15.38 -1.17
C GLU A 125 -1.03 16.52 -0.27
N ASP A 126 0.29 16.59 0.00
CA ASP A 126 0.91 17.74 0.70
C ASP A 126 1.14 18.96 -0.19
N GLY A 127 0.77 18.88 -1.47
CA GLY A 127 0.96 19.93 -2.48
C GLY A 127 2.39 20.02 -3.01
N CYS A 128 3.26 19.08 -2.64
CA CYS A 128 4.62 18.95 -3.15
C CYS A 128 4.61 18.00 -4.35
N ASP A 129 4.90 18.51 -5.55
CA ASP A 129 4.93 17.72 -6.78
C ASP A 129 6.26 16.94 -6.85
N PRO A 130 6.28 15.59 -6.78
CA PRO A 130 7.52 14.82 -6.85
C PRO A 130 8.29 15.00 -8.17
N GLN A 131 7.61 15.41 -9.25
CA GLN A 131 8.22 15.66 -10.56
C GLN A 131 8.75 17.09 -10.73
N ASN A 132 8.33 18.03 -9.89
CA ASN A 132 8.74 19.44 -9.95
C ASN A 132 9.33 19.98 -8.62
N GLY A 133 9.46 19.14 -7.60
CA GLY A 133 9.88 19.51 -6.23
C GLY A 133 10.55 18.37 -5.46
N GLY A 134 11.38 17.56 -6.14
CA GLY A 134 12.13 16.47 -5.51
C GLY A 134 12.94 16.87 -4.26
N ALA A 135 13.33 15.90 -3.43
CA ALA A 135 14.15 16.00 -2.20
C ALA A 135 13.67 16.96 -1.08
N ASP A 136 12.87 17.97 -1.39
CA ASP A 136 12.39 19.01 -0.48
C ASP A 136 11.00 18.72 0.11
N CYS A 137 10.32 17.66 -0.35
CA CYS A 137 9.05 17.23 0.20
C CYS A 137 9.23 16.58 1.59
N ILE A 138 8.37 16.94 2.52
CA ILE A 138 8.38 16.39 3.86
C ILE A 138 7.71 15.01 3.82
N GLY A 139 8.49 13.99 4.12
CA GLY A 139 7.99 12.64 4.36
C GLY A 139 7.53 12.45 5.80
N VAL A 140 6.85 11.34 6.03
CA VAL A 140 6.45 10.85 7.35
C VAL A 140 7.13 9.52 7.64
N CYS A 141 7.64 9.39 8.86
CA CYS A 141 8.24 8.16 9.34
C CYS A 141 7.15 7.21 9.83
N LEU A 142 6.89 6.12 9.12
CA LEU A 142 5.89 5.10 9.47
C LEU A 142 6.50 3.73 9.63
#